data_AF-A0ABD3M2F5-F1
#
_entry.id   AF-A0ABD3M2F5-F1
#
_cell.length_a   1.000
_cell.length_b   1.000
_cell.length_c   1.000
_cell.angle_alpha   90.00
_cell.angle_beta   90.00
_cell.angle_gamma   90.00
#
_symmetry.space_group_name_H-M   'P 1'
#
loop_
_entity.id
_entity.type
_entity.pdbx_description
1 polymer ?
#
loop_
_entity_poly.entity_id
_entity_poly.type
_entity_poly.pdbx_seq_one_letter_code
_entity_poly.pdbx_strand_id
1 'polypeptide(L)'
;MAMFLMNAHNIISSCCGTSGNVFAKIFHNNQDQHDNHASSHAAAAFSGVAGAGGAAAAKPFGGAKKFGFTDKQAKYEDVPWSKLPLDARKAAKVIGFEQKSWDDKEWLEIDDKHWHDMTPEETKACETLGWDKESWEHKYEHTSWNDMPKHVQQAAEKLGWNKEKWDNDWDVPAWEKEWTDFTPEEQRCLHVLGYYVHTWG
;
A
#
# COMPACT_ATOMS: atom_id res chain seq x y z
N MET A 1 26.64 -48.61 -23.78
CA MET A 1 27.74 -47.91 -23.07
C MET A 1 27.75 -46.46 -23.56
N ALA A 2 28.07 -45.48 -22.70
CA ALA A 2 28.22 -44.06 -23.08
C ALA A 2 29.39 -43.89 -24.09
N MET A 3 29.52 -42.81 -24.87
CA MET A 3 29.68 -41.41 -24.43
C MET A 3 29.36 -40.36 -25.51
N PHE A 4 29.17 -39.13 -25.04
CA PHE A 4 29.12 -37.87 -25.82
C PHE A 4 30.34 -37.67 -26.73
N LEU A 5 30.11 -37.01 -27.87
CA LEU A 5 31.05 -36.04 -28.44
C LEU A 5 30.28 -34.94 -29.19
N MET A 6 30.25 -33.74 -28.62
CA MET A 6 29.85 -32.53 -29.35
C MET A 6 30.95 -32.13 -30.32
N ASN A 7 30.59 -31.56 -31.47
CA ASN A 7 31.42 -30.51 -32.07
C ASN A 7 30.56 -29.52 -32.83
N ALA A 8 30.53 -28.27 -32.36
CA ALA A 8 29.94 -27.14 -33.07
C ALA A 8 30.88 -26.67 -34.20
N HIS A 9 30.42 -25.81 -35.11
CA HIS A 9 31.27 -24.77 -35.73
C HIS A 9 30.43 -23.73 -36.48
N ASN A 10 30.50 -22.47 -36.02
CA ASN A 10 30.16 -21.21 -36.73
C ASN A 10 28.66 -21.03 -37.12
N ILE A 11 28.11 -19.83 -37.29
CA ILE A 11 28.58 -18.42 -37.34
C ILE A 11 27.50 -17.55 -36.62
N ILE A 12 27.59 -16.25 -36.28
CA ILE A 12 28.42 -15.09 -36.69
C ILE A 12 28.88 -14.32 -35.42
N SER A 13 29.98 -13.56 -35.49
CA SER A 13 30.42 -12.57 -34.49
C SER A 13 29.79 -11.19 -34.71
N SER A 14 29.17 -10.58 -33.69
CA SER A 14 29.16 -9.11 -33.47
C SER A 14 28.44 -8.74 -32.16
N CYS A 15 29.19 -8.30 -31.15
CA CYS A 15 28.69 -7.52 -30.00
C CYS A 15 29.88 -6.82 -29.31
N CYS A 16 30.44 -5.81 -29.95
CA CYS A 16 31.25 -4.81 -29.24
C CYS A 16 30.33 -3.66 -28.86
N GLY A 17 30.03 -3.51 -27.57
CA GLY A 17 28.97 -2.64 -27.07
C GLY A 17 29.13 -2.37 -25.57
N THR A 18 30.16 -1.57 -25.27
CA THR A 18 30.50 -0.96 -23.97
C THR A 18 29.44 -0.99 -22.88
N SER A 19 29.81 -1.54 -21.71
CA SER A 19 29.06 -1.49 -20.46
C SER A 19 28.60 -0.06 -20.12
N GLY A 20 27.31 0.21 -20.28
CA GLY A 20 26.69 1.51 -20.01
C GLY A 20 25.78 1.46 -18.79
N ASN A 21 26.34 1.65 -17.59
CA ASN A 21 25.53 1.91 -16.38
C ASN A 21 24.87 3.29 -16.50
N VAL A 22 23.58 3.33 -16.86
CA VAL A 22 22.79 4.58 -16.92
C VAL A 22 21.75 4.62 -15.81
N PHE A 23 22.20 4.65 -14.55
CA PHE A 23 21.57 5.44 -13.46
C PHE A 23 22.43 5.47 -12.18
N ALA A 24 23.73 5.76 -12.31
CA ALA A 24 24.65 5.93 -11.18
C ALA A 24 25.57 7.16 -11.32
N LYS A 25 25.00 8.35 -11.12
CA LYS A 25 25.70 9.56 -10.65
C LYS A 25 24.84 10.15 -9.53
N ILE A 26 25.00 9.67 -8.30
CA ILE A 26 26.06 10.05 -7.35
C ILE A 26 26.04 11.55 -7.06
N PHE A 27 25.31 11.87 -5.99
CA PHE A 27 25.58 13.01 -5.14
C PHE A 27 27.08 13.08 -4.81
N HIS A 28 27.73 14.19 -5.10
CA HIS A 28 28.98 14.55 -4.44
C HIS A 28 28.69 15.64 -3.42
N ASN A 29 28.64 15.23 -2.16
CA ASN A 29 28.81 16.13 -1.03
C ASN A 29 30.30 16.52 -0.97
N ASN A 30 30.66 17.80 -0.93
CA ASN A 30 31.03 18.46 0.33
C ASN A 30 31.54 19.91 0.15
N GLN A 31 31.27 20.72 1.18
CA GLN A 31 32.18 21.74 1.76
C GLN A 31 32.21 23.20 1.21
N ASP A 32 31.84 24.12 2.13
CA ASP A 32 32.35 25.47 2.41
C ASP A 32 31.96 26.75 1.61
N GLN A 33 31.13 27.56 2.31
CA GLN A 33 31.49 28.89 2.89
C GLN A 33 30.98 30.21 2.26
N HIS A 34 30.74 31.16 3.18
CA HIS A 34 30.35 32.58 3.01
C HIS A 34 28.96 32.87 2.37
N ASP A 35 28.14 33.83 2.82
CA ASP A 35 28.38 34.98 3.71
C ASP A 35 27.10 35.44 4.47
N ASN A 36 27.26 35.99 5.67
CA ASN A 36 26.53 37.11 6.36
C ASN A 36 24.98 37.34 6.19
N HIS A 37 24.20 37.83 7.16
CA HIS A 37 24.50 38.61 8.38
C HIS A 37 23.39 38.44 9.47
N ALA A 38 23.66 38.94 10.68
CA ALA A 38 22.84 38.79 11.89
C ALA A 38 21.49 39.55 11.91
N SER A 39 20.53 39.05 12.70
CA SER A 39 20.09 39.78 13.92
C SER A 39 19.37 38.87 14.94
N SER A 40 19.63 39.14 16.21
CA SER A 40 19.03 38.50 17.40
C SER A 40 17.61 39.01 17.67
N HIS A 41 16.82 38.29 18.48
CA HIS A 41 16.30 38.83 19.75
C HIS A 41 15.64 37.76 20.65
N ALA A 42 15.62 38.07 21.95
CA ALA A 42 15.45 37.21 23.10
C ALA A 42 14.07 36.54 23.33
N ALA A 43 14.15 35.34 23.94
CA ALA A 43 13.40 34.86 25.11
C ALA A 43 11.88 35.10 25.27
N ALA A 44 11.15 33.99 25.50
CA ALA A 44 10.26 33.86 26.66
C ALA A 44 10.02 32.38 27.01
N ALA A 45 10.20 32.02 28.29
CA ALA A 45 9.71 30.75 28.81
C ALA A 45 8.23 30.91 29.20
N PHE A 46 7.37 29.98 28.77
CA PHE A 46 5.99 29.87 29.24
C PHE A 46 5.85 28.62 30.11
N SER A 47 5.61 28.85 31.40
CA SER A 47 5.28 27.78 32.34
C SER A 47 3.79 27.42 32.25
N GLY A 48 3.52 26.15 32.01
CA GLY A 48 2.44 25.38 32.62
C GLY A 48 1.00 25.90 32.55
N VAL A 49 0.14 25.12 31.89
CA VAL A 49 -1.14 24.75 32.50
C VAL A 49 -1.40 23.26 32.33
N ALA A 50 -1.58 22.56 33.45
CA ALA A 50 -1.98 21.15 33.45
C ALA A 50 -3.49 21.07 33.16
N GLY A 51 -3.83 20.79 31.91
CA GLY A 51 -5.21 20.52 31.48
C GLY A 51 -5.52 19.02 31.52
N ALA A 52 -6.02 18.51 32.64
CA ALA A 52 -6.47 17.12 32.76
C ALA A 52 -7.78 16.90 31.95
N GLY A 53 -7.66 16.71 30.64
CA GLY A 53 -8.71 16.22 29.76
C GLY A 53 -8.56 14.72 29.58
N GLY A 54 -9.44 13.93 30.20
CA GLY A 54 -9.30 12.48 30.24
C GLY A 54 -9.21 11.86 28.84
N ALA A 55 -8.07 11.22 28.55
CA ALA A 55 -7.97 10.24 27.49
C ALA A 55 -8.86 9.04 27.87
N ALA A 56 -10.16 9.15 27.60
CA ALA A 56 -11.07 8.02 27.61
C ALA A 56 -10.47 6.99 26.65
N ALA A 57 -9.96 5.89 27.22
CA ALA A 57 -9.28 4.85 26.47
C ALA A 57 -10.20 4.44 25.31
N ALA A 58 -9.78 4.80 24.09
CA ALA A 58 -10.50 4.44 22.89
C ALA A 58 -10.57 2.93 22.86
N LYS A 59 -11.75 2.37 23.15
CA LYS A 59 -12.00 0.94 22.99
C LYS A 59 -11.55 0.58 21.59
N PRO A 60 -10.78 -0.50 21.39
CA PRO A 60 -10.32 -0.83 20.06
C PRO A 60 -11.55 -1.00 19.17
N PHE A 61 -11.72 -0.11 18.18
CA PHE A 61 -12.71 -0.22 17.12
C PHE A 61 -12.27 -1.31 16.11
N GLY A 62 -11.86 -2.46 16.64
CA GLY A 62 -11.70 -3.68 15.90
C GLY A 62 -13.08 -4.30 15.71
N GLY A 63 -13.70 -4.05 14.56
CA GLY A 63 -14.89 -4.78 14.12
C GLY A 63 -14.66 -6.30 14.18
N ALA A 64 -15.75 -7.06 14.26
CA ALA A 64 -15.69 -8.51 14.33
C ALA A 64 -14.86 -9.09 13.17
N LYS A 65 -13.89 -9.95 13.47
CA LYS A 65 -13.03 -10.56 12.45
C LYS A 65 -13.83 -11.54 11.58
N LYS A 66 -14.24 -11.13 10.38
CA LYS A 66 -14.67 -12.05 9.32
C LYS A 66 -13.42 -12.70 8.71
N PHE A 67 -13.46 -13.98 8.38
CA PHE A 67 -12.36 -14.70 7.69
C PHE A 67 -10.93 -14.51 8.25
N GLY A 68 -10.79 -14.12 9.53
CA GLY A 68 -9.50 -13.82 10.18
C GLY A 68 -9.08 -12.34 10.20
N PHE A 69 -9.63 -11.48 9.33
CA PHE A 69 -9.22 -10.07 9.18
C PHE A 69 -10.24 -9.11 9.80
N THR A 70 -9.78 -8.00 10.38
CA THR A 70 -10.67 -6.91 10.82
C THR A 70 -11.20 -6.13 9.62
N ASP A 71 -12.32 -5.43 9.79
CA ASP A 71 -12.88 -4.61 8.71
C ASP A 71 -11.89 -3.53 8.25
N LYS A 72 -11.15 -2.90 9.17
CA LYS A 72 -10.07 -1.96 8.82
C LYS A 72 -8.94 -2.59 7.98
N GLN A 73 -8.55 -3.84 8.25
CA GLN A 73 -7.53 -4.52 7.43
C GLN A 73 -8.00 -4.73 5.99
N ALA A 74 -9.30 -4.98 5.80
CA ALA A 74 -9.97 -5.06 4.51
C ALA A 74 -10.53 -3.70 4.03
N LYS A 75 -9.96 -2.58 4.49
CA LYS A 75 -10.26 -1.19 4.07
C LYS A 75 -11.74 -0.77 4.23
N TYR A 76 -12.51 -1.55 5.00
CA TYR A 76 -13.97 -1.53 5.09
C TYR A 76 -14.72 -1.80 3.77
N GLU A 77 -14.06 -2.29 2.72
CA GLU A 77 -14.68 -2.44 1.39
C GLU A 77 -15.89 -3.40 1.40
N ASP A 78 -15.85 -4.45 2.23
CA ASP A 78 -16.97 -5.39 2.41
C ASP A 78 -18.00 -4.94 3.48
N VAL A 79 -17.95 -3.68 3.91
CA VAL A 79 -18.84 -3.11 4.95
C VAL A 79 -19.74 -2.04 4.35
N PRO A 80 -21.08 -2.21 4.38
CA PRO A 80 -21.99 -1.18 3.91
C PRO A 80 -21.93 0.04 4.84
N TRP A 81 -22.15 1.22 4.28
CA TRP A 81 -22.07 2.51 4.93
C TRP A 81 -22.80 2.55 6.26
N SER A 82 -24.01 1.98 6.31
CA SER A 82 -24.83 1.85 7.53
C SER A 82 -24.06 1.27 8.73
N LYS A 83 -23.17 0.29 8.49
CA LYS A 83 -22.39 -0.44 9.51
C LYS A 83 -20.99 0.13 9.78
N LEU A 84 -20.53 1.13 9.02
CA LEU A 84 -19.23 1.77 9.27
C LEU A 84 -19.17 2.39 10.69
N PRO A 85 -18.05 2.25 11.42
CA PRO A 85 -17.86 3.01 12.64
C PRO A 85 -17.76 4.52 12.33
N LEU A 86 -18.01 5.36 13.35
CA LEU A 86 -18.20 6.80 13.15
C LEU A 86 -16.94 7.52 12.63
N ASP A 87 -15.77 7.01 12.97
CA ASP A 87 -14.47 7.47 12.50
C ASP A 87 -14.25 7.11 11.02
N ALA A 88 -14.41 5.84 10.63
CA ALA A 88 -14.33 5.40 9.23
C ALA A 88 -15.32 6.15 8.34
N ARG A 89 -16.56 6.33 8.79
CA ARG A 89 -17.59 7.08 8.05
C ARG A 89 -17.25 8.58 7.90
N LYS A 90 -16.56 9.17 8.87
CA LYS A 90 -16.07 10.56 8.77
C LYS A 90 -14.89 10.64 7.80
N ALA A 91 -13.97 9.68 7.84
CA ALA A 91 -12.86 9.58 6.91
C ALA A 91 -13.33 9.42 5.47
N ALA A 92 -14.26 8.50 5.20
CA ALA A 92 -14.87 8.32 3.89
C ALA A 92 -15.45 9.64 3.33
N LYS A 93 -16.11 10.46 4.16
CA LYS A 93 -16.58 11.79 3.75
C LYS A 93 -15.49 12.80 3.40
N VAL A 94 -14.32 12.72 4.03
CA VAL A 94 -13.18 13.62 3.74
C VAL A 94 -12.64 13.36 2.34
N ILE A 95 -12.60 12.10 1.92
CA ILE A 95 -12.19 11.67 0.57
C ILE A 95 -13.35 11.64 -0.45
N GLY A 96 -14.48 12.30 -0.16
CA GLY A 96 -15.58 12.49 -1.11
C GLY A 96 -16.67 11.40 -1.14
N PHE A 97 -16.56 10.31 -0.38
CA PHE A 97 -17.62 9.30 -0.34
C PHE A 97 -18.87 9.78 0.43
N GLU A 98 -20.02 9.54 -0.17
CA GLU A 98 -21.34 9.59 0.46
C GLU A 98 -21.88 8.17 0.65
N GLN A 99 -23.06 8.04 1.26
CA GLN A 99 -23.67 6.72 1.44
C GLN A 99 -23.89 5.99 0.11
N LYS A 100 -24.40 6.69 -0.91
CA LYS A 100 -24.69 6.10 -2.21
C LYS A 100 -23.39 5.64 -2.89
N SER A 101 -22.41 6.54 -3.05
CA SER A 101 -21.15 6.20 -3.71
C SER A 101 -20.36 5.09 -3.00
N TRP A 102 -20.42 5.03 -1.66
CA TRP A 102 -19.82 3.96 -0.88
C TRP A 102 -20.52 2.60 -1.05
N ASP A 103 -21.85 2.56 -0.94
CA ASP A 103 -22.64 1.33 -1.01
C ASP A 103 -22.70 0.78 -2.46
N ASP A 104 -22.69 1.67 -3.47
CA ASP A 104 -22.70 1.31 -4.91
C ASP A 104 -21.29 1.07 -5.50
N LYS A 105 -20.22 1.31 -4.71
CA LYS A 105 -18.81 1.25 -5.18
C LYS A 105 -18.54 2.13 -6.39
N GLU A 106 -18.95 3.40 -6.32
CA GLU A 106 -18.65 4.39 -7.36
C GLU A 106 -17.16 4.77 -7.32
N TRP A 107 -16.55 4.89 -8.50
CA TRP A 107 -15.21 5.47 -8.69
C TRP A 107 -15.27 6.99 -8.51
N LEU A 108 -14.38 7.56 -7.71
CA LEU A 108 -14.31 8.99 -7.39
C LEU A 108 -12.94 9.58 -7.75
N GLU A 109 -12.83 10.92 -7.70
CA GLU A 109 -11.56 11.62 -7.96
C GLU A 109 -10.41 11.15 -7.06
N ILE A 110 -10.69 10.66 -5.85
CA ILE A 110 -9.65 10.13 -4.95
C ILE A 110 -8.98 8.88 -5.54
N ASP A 111 -9.71 8.01 -6.23
CA ASP A 111 -9.21 6.76 -6.81
C ASP A 111 -8.18 7.01 -7.93
N ASP A 112 -8.29 8.15 -8.62
CA ASP A 112 -7.33 8.61 -9.64
C ASP A 112 -6.07 9.28 -9.05
N LYS A 113 -5.99 9.52 -7.73
CA LYS A 113 -4.85 10.21 -7.08
C LYS A 113 -3.77 9.24 -6.61
N HIS A 114 -2.53 9.58 -6.91
CA HIS A 114 -1.37 9.02 -6.20
C HIS A 114 -1.35 9.47 -4.73
N TRP A 115 -0.81 8.63 -3.86
CA TRP A 115 -0.71 8.88 -2.43
C TRP A 115 0.11 10.13 -2.11
N HIS A 116 1.06 10.51 -2.98
CA HIS A 116 1.85 11.73 -2.83
C HIS A 116 1.12 13.02 -3.25
N ASP A 117 0.04 12.91 -4.02
CA ASP A 117 -0.80 14.05 -4.46
C ASP A 117 -2.00 14.28 -3.55
N MET A 118 -2.27 13.36 -2.62
CA MET A 118 -3.27 13.53 -1.57
C MET A 118 -2.88 14.66 -0.61
N THR A 119 -3.87 15.44 -0.21
CA THR A 119 -3.73 16.37 0.92
C THR A 119 -3.53 15.61 2.24
N PRO A 120 -2.91 16.22 3.26
CA PRO A 120 -2.73 15.58 4.58
C PRO A 120 -4.05 15.14 5.24
N GLU A 121 -5.18 15.73 4.86
CA GLU A 121 -6.52 15.35 5.34
C GLU A 121 -7.04 14.08 4.63
N GLU A 122 -6.87 14.00 3.31
CA GLU A 122 -7.16 12.79 2.52
C GLU A 122 -6.28 11.62 2.95
N THR A 123 -4.95 11.79 3.05
CA THR A 123 -4.03 10.74 3.50
C THR A 123 -4.43 10.17 4.86
N LYS A 124 -4.73 11.04 5.82
CA LYS A 124 -5.17 10.65 7.17
C LYS A 124 -6.53 9.96 7.19
N ALA A 125 -7.42 10.32 6.25
CA ALA A 125 -8.68 9.62 6.07
C ALA A 125 -8.46 8.20 5.50
N CYS A 126 -7.61 8.05 4.48
CA CYS A 126 -7.18 6.76 3.95
C CYS A 126 -6.55 5.87 5.05
N GLU A 127 -5.62 6.40 5.85
CA GLU A 127 -5.06 5.72 7.04
C GLU A 127 -6.13 5.33 8.07
N THR A 128 -7.18 6.14 8.24
CA THR A 128 -8.29 5.85 9.16
C THR A 128 -9.12 4.66 8.66
N LEU A 129 -9.40 4.61 7.35
CA LEU A 129 -10.06 3.49 6.66
C LEU A 129 -9.20 2.23 6.64
N GLY A 130 -7.87 2.35 6.73
CA GLY A 130 -6.93 1.22 6.76
C GLY A 130 -6.16 1.00 5.47
N TRP A 131 -6.17 1.98 4.58
CA TRP A 131 -5.21 2.11 3.51
C TRP A 131 -3.85 2.55 4.07
N ASP A 132 -2.80 2.05 3.45
CA ASP A 132 -1.44 2.58 3.52
C ASP A 132 -0.88 2.76 2.10
N LYS A 133 0.20 3.54 1.97
CA LYS A 133 0.82 3.85 0.68
C LYS A 133 1.10 2.62 -0.18
N GLU A 134 1.60 1.54 0.40
CA GLU A 134 2.01 0.35 -0.35
C GLU A 134 0.80 -0.44 -0.83
N SER A 135 -0.28 -0.51 -0.04
CA SER A 135 -1.57 -1.07 -0.47
C SER A 135 -2.27 -0.22 -1.54
N TRP A 136 -2.11 1.11 -1.49
CA TRP A 136 -2.77 2.06 -2.41
C TRP A 136 -2.11 2.06 -3.79
N GLU A 137 -0.82 2.40 -3.85
CA GLU A 137 -0.10 2.57 -5.11
C GLU A 137 0.11 1.21 -5.80
N HIS A 138 0.62 0.23 -5.06
CA HIS A 138 1.24 -0.97 -5.62
C HIS A 138 0.65 -2.29 -5.11
N LYS A 139 -0.38 -2.27 -4.26
CA LYS A 139 -0.99 -3.49 -3.67
C LYS A 139 0.06 -4.41 -3.03
N TYR A 140 1.12 -3.81 -2.49
CA TYR A 140 2.38 -4.41 -1.99
C TYR A 140 3.29 -5.11 -3.02
N GLU A 141 3.03 -5.09 -4.33
CA GLU A 141 3.83 -5.81 -5.36
C GLU A 141 5.32 -5.45 -5.37
N HIS A 142 5.69 -4.24 -4.93
CA HIS A 142 7.09 -3.81 -4.81
C HIS A 142 7.68 -4.00 -3.40
N THR A 143 6.95 -4.68 -2.50
CA THR A 143 7.37 -5.02 -1.13
C THR A 143 7.72 -6.50 -1.04
N SER A 144 8.92 -6.84 -0.53
CA SER A 144 9.27 -8.25 -0.29
C SER A 144 8.32 -8.89 0.72
N TRP A 145 8.07 -10.19 0.56
CA TRP A 145 7.24 -10.99 1.46
C TRP A 145 7.54 -10.80 2.94
N ASN A 146 8.81 -10.56 3.29
CA ASN A 146 9.25 -10.47 4.69
C ASN A 146 8.91 -9.12 5.32
N ASP A 147 8.84 -8.07 4.51
CA ASP A 147 8.55 -6.69 4.91
C ASP A 147 7.04 -6.40 4.91
N MET A 148 6.25 -7.15 4.13
CA MET A 148 4.79 -7.10 4.17
C MET A 148 4.22 -7.36 5.58
N PRO A 149 3.18 -6.63 6.03
CA PRO A 149 2.49 -6.92 7.28
C PRO A 149 1.97 -8.36 7.37
N LYS A 150 2.03 -8.99 8.55
CA LYS A 150 1.65 -10.42 8.71
C LYS A 150 0.23 -10.77 8.28
N HIS A 151 -0.70 -9.82 8.38
CA HIS A 151 -2.06 -10.03 7.90
C HIS A 151 -2.19 -9.95 6.37
N VAL A 152 -1.30 -9.21 5.70
CA VAL A 152 -1.21 -9.15 4.24
C VAL A 152 -0.61 -10.46 3.71
N GLN A 153 0.47 -10.94 4.32
CA GLN A 153 1.02 -12.28 4.04
C GLN A 153 -0.07 -13.37 4.15
N GLN A 154 -0.87 -13.36 5.23
CA GLN A 154 -1.98 -14.31 5.43
C GLN A 154 -3.12 -14.19 4.40
N ALA A 155 -3.35 -13.00 3.84
CA ALA A 155 -4.33 -12.80 2.77
C ALA A 155 -3.78 -13.32 1.43
N ALA A 156 -2.51 -13.05 1.13
CA ALA A 156 -1.82 -13.57 -0.04
C ALA A 156 -1.74 -15.12 -0.02
N GLU A 157 -1.44 -15.73 1.15
CA GLU A 157 -1.45 -17.19 1.34
C GLU A 157 -2.81 -17.83 0.98
N LYS A 158 -3.92 -17.18 1.35
CA LYS A 158 -5.28 -17.65 1.04
C LYS A 158 -5.63 -17.58 -0.45
N LEU A 159 -5.01 -16.65 -1.18
CA LEU A 159 -5.16 -16.48 -2.62
C LEU A 159 -4.17 -17.32 -3.43
N GLY A 160 -3.33 -18.13 -2.76
CA GLY A 160 -2.43 -19.11 -3.38
C GLY A 160 -1.01 -18.60 -3.66
N TRP A 161 -0.68 -17.38 -3.23
CA TRP A 161 0.71 -16.93 -3.12
C TRP A 161 1.42 -17.59 -1.94
N ASN A 162 2.74 -17.56 -1.98
CA ASN A 162 3.61 -17.82 -0.84
C ASN A 162 4.88 -16.99 -1.03
N LYS A 163 5.82 -17.04 -0.09
CA LYS A 163 7.09 -16.30 -0.19
C LYS A 163 7.82 -16.52 -1.52
N GLU A 164 7.94 -17.76 -1.98
CA GLU A 164 8.67 -18.09 -3.21
C GLU A 164 7.96 -17.50 -4.44
N LYS A 165 6.64 -17.66 -4.54
CA LYS A 165 5.87 -17.09 -5.65
C LYS A 165 5.88 -15.56 -5.65
N TRP A 166 5.79 -14.95 -4.47
CA TRP A 166 5.74 -13.50 -4.33
C TRP A 166 7.08 -12.84 -4.61
N ASP A 167 8.17 -13.27 -3.94
CA ASP A 167 9.51 -12.69 -4.12
C ASP A 167 10.13 -13.03 -5.52
N ASN A 168 9.46 -13.81 -6.39
CA ASN A 168 9.93 -14.15 -7.75
C ASN A 168 8.86 -13.90 -8.84
N ASP A 169 7.79 -13.16 -8.56
CA ASP A 169 6.73 -12.80 -9.52
C ASP A 169 6.10 -13.99 -10.27
N TRP A 170 5.76 -15.08 -9.56
CA TRP A 170 5.08 -16.25 -10.15
C TRP A 170 3.56 -16.16 -10.08
N ASP A 171 2.92 -16.62 -11.15
CA ASP A 171 1.47 -16.70 -11.26
C ASP A 171 0.80 -17.54 -10.16
N VAL A 172 -0.43 -17.14 -9.83
CA VAL A 172 -1.35 -17.84 -8.95
C VAL A 172 -2.71 -18.01 -9.62
N PRO A 173 -3.51 -19.02 -9.23
CA PRO A 173 -4.86 -19.20 -9.79
C PRO A 173 -5.80 -18.01 -9.58
N ALA A 174 -5.48 -17.07 -8.68
CA ALA A 174 -6.25 -15.84 -8.53
C ALA A 174 -6.24 -15.01 -9.83
N TRP A 175 -5.10 -14.91 -10.54
CA TRP A 175 -4.99 -14.15 -11.79
C TRP A 175 -5.84 -14.68 -12.96
N GLU A 176 -6.34 -15.91 -12.87
CA GLU A 176 -7.23 -16.51 -13.88
C GLU A 176 -8.73 -16.20 -13.62
N LYS A 177 -9.06 -15.44 -12.56
CA LYS A 177 -10.43 -15.21 -12.10
C LYS A 177 -10.86 -13.75 -12.29
N GLU A 178 -12.10 -13.54 -12.76
CA GLU A 178 -12.73 -12.22 -12.71
C GLU A 178 -13.15 -11.87 -11.27
N TRP A 179 -13.37 -10.58 -10.99
CA TRP A 179 -13.79 -10.13 -9.65
C TRP A 179 -15.04 -10.86 -9.13
N THR A 180 -15.94 -11.25 -10.05
CA THR A 180 -17.21 -11.93 -9.74
C THR A 180 -17.09 -13.43 -9.45
N ASP A 181 -15.96 -14.06 -9.82
CA ASP A 181 -15.68 -15.48 -9.56
C ASP A 181 -15.05 -15.72 -8.17
N PHE A 182 -14.64 -14.65 -7.48
CA PHE A 182 -14.12 -14.75 -6.12
C PHE A 182 -15.23 -14.94 -5.10
N THR A 183 -15.01 -15.88 -4.19
CA THR A 183 -15.81 -16.02 -2.98
C THR A 183 -15.67 -14.76 -2.09
N PRO A 184 -16.63 -14.49 -1.19
CA PRO A 184 -16.52 -13.38 -0.25
C PRO A 184 -15.29 -13.44 0.68
N GLU A 185 -14.67 -14.61 0.86
CA GLU A 185 -13.40 -14.73 1.58
C GLU A 185 -12.22 -14.27 0.72
N GLU A 186 -12.16 -14.69 -0.55
CA GLU A 186 -11.13 -14.27 -1.50
C GLU A 186 -11.20 -12.77 -1.79
N GLN A 187 -12.40 -12.21 -2.08
CA GLN A 187 -12.60 -10.76 -2.26
C GLN A 187 -12.10 -9.98 -1.03
N ARG A 188 -12.33 -10.49 0.18
CA ARG A 188 -11.84 -9.84 1.40
C ARG A 188 -10.34 -9.99 1.62
N CYS A 189 -9.70 -11.01 1.07
CA CYS A 189 -8.24 -11.11 1.00
C CYS A 189 -7.66 -10.13 -0.03
N LEU A 190 -8.33 -9.93 -1.17
CA LEU A 190 -7.98 -8.92 -2.16
C LEU A 190 -8.07 -7.50 -1.60
N HIS A 191 -9.15 -7.19 -0.87
CA HIS A 191 -9.25 -5.92 -0.13
C HIS A 191 -8.13 -5.74 0.90
N VAL A 192 -7.64 -6.81 1.54
CA VAL A 192 -6.47 -6.73 2.44
C VAL A 192 -5.19 -6.37 1.69
N LEU A 193 -4.99 -6.87 0.46
CA LEU A 193 -3.87 -6.47 -0.41
C LEU A 193 -3.99 -5.01 -0.91
N GLY A 194 -5.22 -4.51 -1.08
CA GLY A 194 -5.53 -3.18 -1.65
C GLY A 194 -6.34 -3.24 -2.95
N TYR A 195 -6.69 -4.43 -3.41
CA TYR A 195 -7.54 -4.65 -4.57
C TYR A 195 -9.03 -4.45 -4.26
N TYR A 196 -9.75 -3.89 -5.22
CA TYR A 196 -11.22 -3.79 -5.21
C TYR A 196 -11.75 -3.90 -6.65
N VAL A 197 -13.08 -3.88 -6.80
CA VAL A 197 -13.79 -4.22 -8.06
C VAL A 197 -13.31 -3.47 -9.30
N HIS A 198 -12.79 -2.24 -9.17
CA HIS A 198 -12.31 -1.43 -10.30
C HIS A 198 -10.80 -1.48 -10.53
N THR A 199 -10.03 -2.03 -9.58
CA THR A 199 -8.56 -2.17 -9.68
C THR A 199 -8.11 -3.61 -9.95
N TRP A 200 -9.05 -4.54 -10.10
CA TRP A 200 -8.80 -5.92 -10.49
C TRP A 200 -9.25 -6.15 -11.94
N GLY A 201 -8.31 -6.56 -12.81
CA GLY A 201 -8.58 -6.85 -14.23
C GLY A 201 -7.31 -7.09 -15.03
#